data_AF-A0A4R9W5L1-F1
#
_entry.id   AF-A0A4R9W5L1-F1
#
_cell.length_a   1.000
_cell.length_b   1.000
_cell.length_c   1.000
_cell.angle_alpha   90.00
_cell.angle_beta   90.00
_cell.angle_gamma   90.00
#
_symmetry.space_group_name_H-M   'P 1'
#
loop_
_entity.id
_entity.type
_entity.pdbx_description
1 polymer ?
#
loop_
_entity_poly.entity_id
_entity_poly.type
_entity_poly.pdbx_seq_one_letter_code
_entity_poly.pdbx_strand_id
1 'polypeptide(L)'
;MPFELQPQDCLRILCGVWFLPHLIGKVRNFDKAPVTFEKAGLKPGKAFLVLTIVLEVLAALGMIFNVYSKAATGCAIVVLLGAAYAVVKINGAKWRWQQMGPEFPLFWALACLISAL
;
A
#
# COMPACT_ATOMS: atom_id res chain seq x y z
N MET A 1 -7.42 -22.36 23.90
CA MET A 1 -6.01 -22.09 23.54
C MET A 1 -5.67 -20.69 24.02
N PRO A 2 -4.55 -20.47 24.70
CA PRO A 2 -4.11 -19.10 25.00
C PRO A 2 -3.92 -18.32 23.71
N PHE A 3 -4.20 -17.02 23.74
CA PHE A 3 -3.90 -16.14 22.62
C PHE A 3 -2.39 -16.04 22.46
N GLU A 4 -1.87 -16.51 21.32
CA GLU A 4 -0.44 -16.50 21.01
C GLU A 4 -0.22 -15.85 19.65
N LEU A 5 0.50 -14.73 19.63
CA LEU A 5 0.86 -14.00 18.41
C LEU A 5 1.97 -14.74 17.68
N GLN A 6 1.65 -15.31 16.53
CA GLN A 6 2.63 -15.96 15.68
C GLN A 6 3.44 -14.91 14.90
N PRO A 7 4.68 -15.20 14.46
CA PRO A 7 5.48 -14.25 13.69
C PRO A 7 4.77 -13.71 12.44
N GLN A 8 3.98 -14.53 11.75
CA GLN A 8 3.17 -14.12 10.61
C GLN A 8 2.07 -13.12 10.97
N ASP A 9 1.47 -13.24 12.16
CA ASP A 9 0.50 -12.27 12.66
C ASP A 9 1.16 -10.94 12.95
N CYS A 10 2.35 -10.96 13.56
CA CYS A 10 3.15 -9.76 13.78
C CYS A 10 3.49 -9.08 12.44
N LEU A 11 3.93 -9.84 11.44
CA LEU A 11 4.23 -9.30 10.11
C LEU A 11 2.98 -8.68 9.45
N ARG A 12 1.84 -9.39 9.50
CA ARG A 12 0.56 -8.90 8.98
C ARG A 12 0.14 -7.59 9.64
N ILE A 13 0.19 -7.54 10.97
CA ILE A 13 -0.17 -6.34 11.75
C ILE A 13 0.76 -5.18 11.39
N LEU A 14 2.08 -5.40 11.33
CA LEU A 14 3.05 -4.37 10.97
C LEU A 14 2.85 -3.84 9.55
N CYS A 15 2.61 -4.73 8.58
CA CYS A 15 2.25 -4.33 7.22
C CYS A 15 1.00 -3.45 7.20
N GLY A 16 -0.06 -3.83 7.95
CA GLY A 16 -1.28 -3.03 8.08
C GLY A 16 -1.04 -1.66 8.72
N VAL A 17 -0.26 -1.59 9.80
CA VAL A 17 0.09 -0.32 10.49
C VAL A 17 0.82 0.64 9.54
N TRP A 18 1.72 0.14 8.69
CA TRP A 18 2.48 0.98 7.76
C TRP A 18 1.66 1.59 6.63
N PHE A 19 0.41 1.16 6.41
CA PHE A 19 -0.53 1.88 5.54
C PHE A 19 -1.09 3.15 6.18
N LEU A 20 -1.08 3.30 7.52
CA LEU A 20 -1.65 4.47 8.19
C LEU A 20 -0.94 5.79 7.79
N PRO A 21 0.40 5.90 7.78
CA PRO A 21 1.06 7.12 7.30
C PRO A 21 0.73 7.44 5.84
N HIS A 22 0.60 6.43 4.98
CA HIS A 22 0.26 6.59 3.57
C HIS A 22 -1.17 7.13 3.40
N LEU A 23 -2.10 6.60 4.17
CA LEU A 23 -3.49 7.05 4.22
C LEU A 23 -3.57 8.50 4.72
N ILE A 24 -2.94 8.81 5.86
CA ILE A 24 -2.91 10.15 6.45
C ILE A 24 -2.31 11.15 5.45
N GLY A 25 -1.23 10.77 4.77
CA GLY A 25 -0.58 11.60 3.74
C GLY A 25 -1.52 11.92 2.59
N LYS A 26 -2.29 10.94 2.09
CA LYS A 26 -3.27 11.14 1.01
C LYS A 26 -4.45 12.00 1.44
N VAL A 27 -5.01 11.75 2.62
CA VAL A 27 -6.17 12.51 3.14
C VAL A 27 -5.79 13.96 3.42
N ARG A 28 -4.62 14.22 4.03
CA ARG A 28 -4.15 15.59 4.28
C ARG A 28 -3.81 16.37 3.01
N ASN A 29 -3.47 15.68 1.92
CA ASN A 29 -3.11 16.30 0.65
C ASN A 29 -4.13 16.00 -0.44
N PHE A 30 -5.41 15.87 -0.09
CA PHE A 30 -6.46 15.37 -0.97
C PHE A 30 -6.59 16.15 -2.29
N ASP A 31 -6.33 17.45 -2.27
CA ASP A 31 -6.40 18.29 -3.48
C ASP A 31 -5.14 18.21 -4.35
N LYS A 32 -3.97 17.91 -3.77
CA LYS A 32 -2.68 17.86 -4.48
C LYS A 32 -2.31 16.46 -4.95
N ALA A 33 -2.68 15.44 -4.20
CA ALA A 33 -2.39 14.04 -4.49
C ALA A 33 -2.88 13.56 -5.87
N PRO A 34 -4.03 14.02 -6.44
CA PRO A 34 -4.49 13.61 -7.77
C PRO A 34 -3.46 13.83 -8.88
N VAL A 35 -2.63 14.88 -8.77
CA VAL A 35 -1.60 15.19 -9.77
C VAL A 35 -0.60 14.04 -9.94
N THR A 36 -0.25 13.34 -8.86
CA THR A 36 0.66 12.18 -8.93
C THR A 36 0.02 11.02 -9.70
N PHE A 37 -1.27 10.75 -9.49
CA PHE A 37 -1.99 9.72 -10.23
C PHE A 37 -2.06 10.06 -11.72
N GLU A 38 -2.34 11.32 -12.07
CA GLU A 38 -2.41 11.74 -13.47
C GLU A 38 -1.05 11.71 -14.16
N LYS A 39 0.04 12.04 -13.45
CA LYS A 39 1.42 11.86 -13.95
C LYS A 39 1.75 10.39 -14.21
N ALA A 40 1.19 9.48 -13.43
CA ALA A 40 1.27 8.04 -13.70
C ALA A 40 0.35 7.56 -14.84
N GLY A 41 -0.44 8.45 -15.44
CA GLY A 41 -1.39 8.12 -16.51
C GLY A 41 -2.77 7.66 -16.02
N LEU A 42 -3.02 7.69 -14.70
CA LEU A 42 -4.27 7.27 -14.09
C LEU A 42 -5.24 8.46 -14.02
N LYS A 43 -6.16 8.54 -14.99
CA LYS A 43 -7.13 9.64 -15.14
C LYS A 43 -8.57 9.15 -15.00
N PRO A 44 -9.46 9.89 -14.31
CA PRO A 44 -9.18 11.12 -13.55
C PRO A 44 -8.46 10.85 -12.23
N GLY A 45 -7.43 11.64 -11.89
CA GLY A 45 -6.56 11.33 -10.74
C GLY A 45 -7.29 11.26 -9.40
N LYS A 46 -8.36 12.04 -9.24
CA LYS A 46 -9.20 12.08 -8.04
C LYS A 46 -9.92 10.74 -7.80
N ALA A 47 -10.37 10.06 -8.85
CA ALA A 47 -11.02 8.75 -8.72
C ALA A 47 -10.02 7.69 -8.20
N PHE A 48 -8.82 7.68 -8.76
CA PHE A 48 -7.76 6.77 -8.33
C PHE A 48 -7.22 7.09 -6.93
N LEU A 49 -7.18 8.37 -6.55
CA LEU A 49 -6.89 8.77 -5.17
C LEU A 49 -7.91 8.18 -4.19
N VAL A 50 -9.21 8.38 -4.45
CA VAL A 50 -10.29 7.87 -3.58
C VAL A 50 -10.25 6.34 -3.53
N LEU A 51 -10.08 5.67 -4.67
CA LEU A 51 -9.93 4.21 -4.72
C LEU A 51 -8.76 3.74 -3.87
N THR A 52 -7.60 4.40 -3.99
CA THR A 52 -6.41 4.04 -3.21
C THR A 52 -6.66 4.24 -1.72
N ILE A 53 -7.26 5.35 -1.30
CA ILE A 53 -7.65 5.60 0.09
C ILE A 53 -8.55 4.48 0.63
N VAL A 54 -9.58 4.08 -0.13
CA VAL A 54 -10.48 2.99 0.27
C VAL A 54 -9.71 1.68 0.44
N LEU A 55 -8.87 1.31 -0.52
CA LEU A 55 -8.06 0.09 -0.45
C LEU A 55 -7.07 0.11 0.72
N GLU A 56 -6.46 1.26 1.01
CA GLU A 56 -5.54 1.42 2.15
C GLU A 56 -6.27 1.32 3.50
N VAL A 57 -7.50 1.85 3.62
CA VAL A 57 -8.33 1.68 4.82
C VAL A 57 -8.68 0.21 5.01
N LEU A 58 -9.14 -0.48 3.95
CA LEU A 58 -9.47 -1.90 4.00
C LEU A 58 -8.25 -2.75 4.37
N ALA A 59 -7.09 -2.45 3.78
CA ALA A 59 -5.84 -3.12 4.09
C ALA A 59 -5.42 -2.87 5.55
N ALA A 60 -5.35 -1.62 5.99
CA ALA A 60 -4.93 -1.28 7.35
C ALA A 60 -5.85 -1.92 8.40
N LEU A 61 -7.17 -1.73 8.31
CA LEU A 61 -8.11 -2.26 9.30
C LEU A 61 -8.18 -3.79 9.26
N GLY A 62 -8.28 -4.38 8.06
CA GLY A 62 -8.39 -5.82 7.92
C GLY A 62 -7.12 -6.56 8.35
N MET A 63 -5.95 -6.01 8.05
CA MET A 63 -4.67 -6.60 8.45
C MET A 63 -4.33 -6.33 9.93
N ILE A 64 -4.75 -5.23 10.54
CA ILE A 64 -4.50 -5.00 11.98
C ILE A 64 -5.44 -5.85 12.84
N PHE A 65 -6.74 -5.84 12.54
CA PHE A 65 -7.76 -6.49 13.37
C PHE A 65 -8.09 -7.92 12.97
N ASN A 66 -7.41 -8.46 11.96
CA ASN A 66 -7.65 -9.80 11.42
C ASN A 66 -9.07 -10.00 10.84
N VAL A 67 -9.62 -8.94 10.24
CA VAL A 67 -10.94 -8.97 9.60
C VAL A 67 -10.74 -9.20 8.11
N TYR A 68 -11.11 -10.38 7.61
CA TYR A 68 -10.87 -10.80 6.23
C TYR A 68 -9.41 -10.59 5.78
N SER A 69 -8.45 -10.94 6.65
CA SER A 69 -7.02 -10.59 6.51
C SER A 69 -6.43 -10.95 5.14
N LYS A 70 -6.76 -12.10 4.56
CA LYS A 70 -6.28 -12.49 3.21
C LYS A 70 -6.75 -11.53 2.11
N ALA A 71 -8.01 -11.11 2.15
CA ALA A 71 -8.55 -10.13 1.20
C ALA A 71 -7.98 -8.72 1.45
N ALA A 72 -7.81 -8.35 2.71
CA ALA A 72 -7.16 -7.08 3.10
C ALA A 72 -5.70 -7.01 2.62
N THR A 73 -4.95 -8.11 2.75
CA THR A 73 -3.60 -8.26 2.18
C THR A 73 -3.63 -8.12 0.66
N GLY A 74 -4.63 -8.68 -0.03
CA GLY A 74 -4.82 -8.47 -1.46
C GLY A 74 -4.94 -6.98 -1.82
N CYS A 75 -5.71 -6.21 -1.04
CA CYS A 75 -5.83 -4.76 -1.20
C CYS A 75 -4.47 -4.06 -1.02
N ALA A 76 -3.71 -4.41 0.02
CA ALA A 76 -2.36 -3.90 0.26
C ALA A 76 -1.44 -4.12 -0.93
N ILE A 77 -1.39 -5.35 -1.45
CA ILE A 77 -0.54 -5.72 -2.58
C ILE A 77 -0.90 -4.90 -3.82
N VAL A 78 -2.19 -4.76 -4.14
CA VAL A 78 -2.64 -3.96 -5.30
C VAL A 78 -2.19 -2.51 -5.17
N VAL A 79 -2.33 -1.90 -3.99
CA VAL A 79 -1.88 -0.51 -3.76
C VAL A 79 -0.37 -0.39 -3.92
N LEU A 80 0.41 -1.31 -3.36
CA LEU A 80 1.88 -1.26 -3.41
C LEU A 80 2.42 -1.50 -4.82
N LEU A 81 1.80 -2.41 -5.59
CA LEU A 81 2.14 -2.60 -7.01
C LEU A 81 1.75 -1.37 -7.85
N GLY A 82 0.61 -0.74 -7.55
CA GLY A 82 0.22 0.52 -8.17
C GLY A 82 1.21 1.65 -7.87
N ALA A 83 1.71 1.73 -6.64
CA ALA A 83 2.75 2.67 -6.25
C ALA A 83 4.08 2.38 -6.96
N ALA A 84 4.51 1.11 -7.03
CA ALA A 84 5.69 0.70 -7.80
C ALA A 84 5.59 1.10 -9.27
N TYR A 85 4.43 0.84 -9.89
CA TYR A 85 4.13 1.26 -11.26
C TYR A 85 4.25 2.79 -11.42
N ALA A 86 3.61 3.56 -10.55
CA ALA A 86 3.64 5.02 -10.61
C ALA A 86 5.07 5.57 -10.49
N VAL A 87 5.87 4.99 -9.58
CA VAL A 87 7.27 5.37 -9.38
C VAL A 87 8.08 5.14 -10.66
N VAL A 88 7.98 3.96 -11.27
CA VAL A 88 8.69 3.65 -12.53
C VAL A 88 8.20 4.52 -13.68
N LYS A 89 6.89 4.75 -13.77
CA LYS A 89 6.27 5.54 -14.83
C LYS A 89 6.70 7.01 -14.79
N ILE A 90 6.81 7.59 -13.58
CA ILE A 90 7.14 9.00 -13.38
C ILE A 90 8.65 9.25 -13.39
N ASN A 91 9.44 8.36 -12.78
CA ASN A 91 10.87 8.59 -12.53
C ASN A 91 11.82 7.77 -13.42
N GLY A 92 11.27 6.88 -14.26
CA GLY A 92 12.02 5.93 -15.08
C GLY A 92 12.34 4.61 -14.34
N ALA A 93 12.92 3.65 -15.05
CA ALA A 93 13.21 2.30 -14.56
C ALA A 93 14.45 2.21 -13.63
N LYS A 94 14.56 3.12 -12.67
CA LYS A 94 15.59 3.08 -11.62
C LYS A 94 15.14 2.10 -10.55
N TRP A 95 16.05 1.27 -10.04
CA TRP A 95 15.72 0.29 -8.99
C TRP A 95 15.72 0.91 -7.60
N ARG A 96 16.84 1.53 -7.22
CA ARG A 96 17.11 1.97 -5.85
C ARG A 96 16.16 3.07 -5.39
N TRP A 97 15.61 2.95 -4.20
CA TRP A 97 14.69 3.95 -3.63
C TRP A 97 15.33 5.34 -3.52
N GLN A 98 16.64 5.41 -3.24
CA GLN A 98 17.41 6.67 -3.15
C GLN A 98 17.43 7.45 -4.47
N GLN A 99 17.19 6.76 -5.58
CA GLN A 99 17.09 7.34 -6.92
C GLN A 99 15.63 7.40 -7.41
N MET A 100 14.67 7.36 -6.48
CA MET A 100 13.23 7.31 -6.77
C MET A 100 12.80 6.03 -7.51
N GLY A 101 13.36 4.88 -7.12
CA GLY A 101 12.98 3.56 -7.65
C GLY A 101 11.95 2.79 -6.81
N PRO A 102 11.34 1.72 -7.34
CA PRO A 102 10.20 1.01 -6.75
C PRO A 102 10.58 -0.06 -5.71
N GLU A 103 11.86 -0.16 -5.35
CA GLU A 103 12.41 -1.17 -4.44
C GLU A 103 11.58 -1.36 -3.15
N PHE A 104 11.27 -0.28 -2.43
CA PHE A 104 10.49 -0.38 -1.19
C PHE A 104 9.03 -0.81 -1.41
N PRO A 105 8.25 -0.20 -2.32
CA PRO A 105 6.91 -0.69 -2.64
C PRO A 105 6.87 -2.19 -2.98
N LEU A 106 7.85 -2.68 -3.75
CA LEU A 106 7.94 -4.10 -4.12
C LEU A 106 8.32 -4.98 -2.93
N PHE A 107 9.28 -4.55 -2.11
CA PHE A 107 9.64 -5.25 -0.87
C PHE A 107 8.43 -5.40 0.06
N TRP A 108 7.68 -4.31 0.29
CA TRP A 108 6.50 -4.34 1.14
C TRP A 108 5.37 -5.18 0.54
N ALA A 109 5.23 -5.22 -0.80
CA ALA A 109 4.24 -6.09 -1.44
C ALA A 109 4.56 -7.58 -1.18
N LEU A 110 5.84 -7.95 -1.24
CA LEU A 110 6.28 -9.31 -0.90
C LEU A 110 6.08 -9.62 0.59
N ALA A 111 6.38 -8.67 1.49
CA ALA A 111 6.12 -8.82 2.92
C ALA A 111 4.62 -9.03 3.20
N CYS A 112 3.75 -8.28 2.51
CA CYS A 112 2.30 -8.48 2.57
C CYS A 112 1.93 -9.89 2.10
N LEU A 113 2.44 -10.35 0.94
CA LEU A 113 2.18 -11.69 0.43
C LEU A 113 2.57 -12.77 1.45
N ILE A 114 3.80 -12.71 1.99
CA ILE A 114 4.30 -13.66 2.99
C ILE A 114 3.43 -13.68 4.24
N SER A 115 2.91 -12.53 4.67
CA SER A 115 2.03 -12.44 5.84
C SER A 115 0.67 -13.14 5.70
N ALA A 116 0.28 -13.51 4.47
CA ALA A 116 -0.99 -14.16 4.17
C ALA A 116 -0.86 -15.63 3.74
N LEU A 117 0.37 -16.14 3.65
CA LEU A 117 0.67 -17.57 3.45
C LEU A 117 0.48 -18.33 4.76
#